data_AF-A0A1Y2HAE0-F1
#
_entry.id   AF-A0A1Y2HAE0-F1
#
_cell.length_a   1.000
_cell.length_b   1.000
_cell.length_c   1.000
_cell.angle_alpha   90.00
_cell.angle_beta   90.00
_cell.angle_gamma   90.00
#
_symmetry.space_group_name_H-M   'P 1'
#
loop_
_entity.id
_entity.type
_entity.pdbx_description
1 polymer ?
#
loop_
_entity_poly.entity_id
_entity_poly.type
_entity_poly.pdbx_seq_one_letter_code
_entity_poly.pdbx_strand_id
1 'polypeptide(L)'
;MTFRATAHLPACAYCHKRASAYITYGDMCAMQSPCYWCSECYHDVHYNKRTGELVYSDYSVHEIVREVDGERAGEQHGAGEVSGGM
;
A
#
# COMPACT_ATOMS: atom_id res chain seq x y z
N MET A 1 19.99 -22.67 15.65
CA MET A 1 19.01 -21.60 15.92
C MET A 1 18.92 -20.76 14.66
N THR A 2 17.78 -20.75 13.97
CA THR A 2 17.57 -19.92 12.77
C THR A 2 16.77 -18.69 13.14
N PHE A 3 17.36 -17.51 12.97
CA PHE A 3 16.67 -16.23 13.12
C PHE A 3 16.02 -15.86 11.78
N ARG A 4 14.74 -15.49 11.82
CA ARG A 4 14.03 -14.87 10.69
C ARG A 4 13.85 -13.39 11.02
N ALA A 5 14.56 -12.52 10.31
CA ALA A 5 14.34 -11.09 10.37
C ALA A 5 13.36 -10.70 9.25
N THR A 6 12.12 -10.37 9.60
CA THR A 6 11.23 -9.63 8.70
C THR A 6 11.68 -8.18 8.68
N ALA A 7 12.12 -7.68 7.53
CA ALA A 7 12.34 -6.25 7.34
C ALA A 7 10.99 -5.54 7.56
N HIS A 8 10.81 -4.91 8.72
CA HIS A 8 9.62 -4.13 8.99
C HIS A 8 9.70 -2.84 8.19
N LEU A 9 8.80 -2.68 7.22
CA LEU A 9 8.63 -1.39 6.55
C LEU A 9 8.32 -0.31 7.59
N PRO A 10 8.84 0.91 7.41
CA PRO A 10 8.51 2.03 8.27
C PRO A 10 7.00 2.30 8.26
N ALA A 11 6.45 2.66 9.42
CA ALA A 11 5.05 3.08 9.53
C ALA A 11 4.83 4.43 8.83
N CYS A 12 3.60 4.69 8.40
CA CYS A 12 3.18 5.97 7.84
C CYS A 12 3.54 7.12 8.80
N ALA A 13 4.25 8.14 8.31
CA ALA A 13 4.64 9.30 9.08
C ALA A 13 3.45 10.19 9.49
N TYR A 14 2.32 10.09 8.78
CA TYR A 14 1.11 10.86 9.08
C TYR A 14 0.21 10.19 10.12
N CYS A 15 -0.13 8.91 9.93
CA CYS A 15 -1.10 8.23 10.80
C CYS A 15 -0.48 7.27 11.80
N HIS A 16 0.78 6.85 11.62
CA HIS A 16 1.52 5.89 12.46
C HIS A 16 0.85 4.51 12.66
N LYS A 17 -0.25 4.22 11.96
CA LYS A 17 -1.05 2.99 12.12
C LYS A 17 -0.79 1.94 11.04
N ARG A 18 -0.50 2.39 9.83
CA ARG A 18 -0.38 1.53 8.64
C ARG A 18 1.05 1.49 8.14
N ALA A 19 1.44 0.34 7.60
CA ALA A 19 2.71 0.20 6.90
C ALA A 19 2.74 1.11 5.66
N SER A 20 3.92 1.67 5.39
CA SER A 20 4.09 2.57 4.26
C SER A 20 4.02 1.83 2.92
N ALA A 21 3.52 2.55 1.92
CA ALA A 21 3.40 2.13 0.53
C ALA A 21 4.09 3.13 -0.42
N TYR A 22 4.25 4.39 0.00
CA TYR A 22 4.89 5.44 -0.80
C TYR A 22 5.94 6.19 0.01
N ILE A 23 6.96 6.70 -0.68
CA ILE A 23 7.97 7.63 -0.16
C ILE A 23 7.95 8.88 -1.03
N THR A 24 7.81 10.06 -0.44
CA THR A 24 7.95 11.34 -1.16
C THR A 24 9.23 12.06 -0.77
N TYR A 25 9.86 12.74 -1.74
CA TYR A 25 11.04 13.58 -1.57
C TYR A 25 10.77 14.98 -2.12
N GLY A 26 11.10 16.00 -1.34
CA GLY A 26 10.90 17.40 -1.72
C GLY A 26 9.42 17.83 -1.74
N ASP A 27 8.55 17.03 -1.14
CA ASP A 27 7.13 17.31 -1.01
C ASP A 27 6.90 18.46 -0.01
N MET A 28 6.42 19.59 -0.55
CA MET A 28 6.21 20.83 0.20
C MET A 28 5.07 20.74 1.22
N CYS A 29 4.16 19.77 1.09
CA CYS A 29 3.08 19.55 2.04
C CYS A 29 3.36 18.41 3.02
N ALA A 30 4.47 17.68 2.85
CA ALA A 30 4.94 16.71 3.83
C ALA A 30 5.50 17.39 5.08
N MET A 31 5.42 16.69 6.22
CA MET A 31 6.04 17.14 7.47
C MET A 31 7.58 17.06 7.45
N GLN A 32 8.14 16.21 6.60
CA GLN A 32 9.58 15.93 6.51
C GLN A 32 9.95 15.40 5.12
N SER A 33 11.23 15.40 4.77
CA SER A 33 11.73 14.82 3.52
C SER A 33 12.94 13.92 3.83
N PRO A 34 12.90 12.60 3.53
CA PRO A 34 11.77 11.87 2.94
C PRO A 34 10.58 11.70 3.88
N CYS A 35 9.37 11.64 3.30
CA CYS A 35 8.14 11.33 4.02
C CYS A 35 7.62 9.95 3.62
N TYR A 36 7.24 9.15 4.60
CA TYR A 36 6.68 7.81 4.39
C TYR A 36 5.15 7.85 4.52
N TRP A 37 4.44 7.34 3.53
CA TRP A 37 2.99 7.36 3.49
C TRP A 37 2.41 5.97 3.34
N CYS A 38 1.35 5.67 4.09
CA CYS A 38 0.41 4.62 3.67
C CYS A 38 -0.46 5.12 2.52
N SER A 39 -1.03 4.19 1.73
CA SER A 39 -1.75 4.54 0.50
C SER A 39 -2.90 5.52 0.73
N GLU A 40 -3.70 5.31 1.77
CA GLU A 40 -4.85 6.18 2.05
C GLU A 40 -4.42 7.60 2.46
N CYS A 41 -3.41 7.75 3.33
CA CYS A 41 -2.93 9.08 3.71
C CYS A 41 -2.24 9.79 2.54
N TYR A 42 -1.54 9.05 1.68
CA TYR A 42 -0.98 9.62 0.44
C TYR A 42 -2.10 10.18 -0.44
N HIS A 43 -3.13 9.38 -0.73
CA HIS A 43 -4.25 9.84 -1.57
C HIS A 43 -5.03 10.99 -0.95
N ASP A 44 -5.30 10.96 0.35
CA ASP A 44 -6.02 12.01 1.05
C ASP A 44 -5.33 13.38 0.98
N VAL A 45 -3.99 13.39 0.93
CA VAL A 45 -3.19 14.62 0.91
C VAL A 45 -2.90 15.10 -0.52
N HIS A 46 -2.65 14.19 -1.46
CA HIS A 46 -2.13 14.54 -2.78
C HIS A 46 -3.19 14.56 -3.89
N TYR A 47 -4.39 14.02 -3.64
CA TYR A 47 -5.44 13.94 -4.64
C TYR A 47 -6.69 14.69 -4.20
N ASN A 48 -7.31 15.38 -5.16
CA ASN A 48 -8.60 16.01 -4.96
C ASN A 48 -9.68 14.94 -4.79
N LYS A 49 -10.37 14.93 -3.65
CA LYS A 49 -11.40 13.91 -3.33
C LYS A 49 -12.61 13.91 -4.27
N ARG A 50 -12.84 15.00 -5.01
CA ARG A 50 -13.97 15.14 -5.95
C ARG A 50 -13.59 14.77 -7.38
N THR A 51 -12.42 15.22 -7.84
CA THR A 51 -11.99 15.01 -9.23
C THR A 51 -11.08 13.80 -9.41
N GLY A 52 -10.42 13.34 -8.34
CA GLY A 52 -9.40 12.30 -8.39
C GLY A 52 -8.09 12.76 -9.04
N GLU A 53 -7.92 14.07 -9.26
CA GLU A 53 -6.72 14.63 -9.87
C GLU A 53 -5.68 14.98 -8.80
N LEU A 54 -4.42 14.89 -9.18
CA LEU A 54 -3.30 15.29 -8.34
C LEU A 54 -3.33 16.82 -8.12
N VAL A 55 -3.25 17.25 -6.87
CA VAL A 55 -3.33 18.70 -6.55
C VAL A 55 -2.03 19.46 -6.80
N TYR A 56 -0.89 18.78 -6.78
CA TYR A 56 0.45 19.29 -7.13
C TYR A 56 1.37 18.12 -7.48
N SER A 57 2.42 18.35 -8.27
CA SER A 57 3.34 17.32 -8.80
C SER A 57 4.82 17.69 -8.72
N ASP A 58 5.17 18.75 -7.98
CA ASP A 58 6.53 19.27 -7.82
C ASP A 58 7.35 18.51 -6.77
N TYR A 59 7.23 17.19 -6.73
CA TYR A 59 7.97 16.30 -5.83
C TYR A 59 8.24 14.95 -6.49
N SER A 60 9.18 14.19 -5.94
CA SER A 60 9.43 12.81 -6.38
C SER A 60 8.67 11.84 -5.49
N VAL A 61 8.03 10.83 -6.08
CA VAL A 61 7.31 9.76 -5.38
C VAL A 61 7.82 8.40 -5.82
N HIS A 62 8.03 7.51 -4.85
CA HIS A 62 8.46 6.13 -5.07
C HIS A 62 7.53 5.17 -4.34
N GLU A 63 7.07 4.14 -5.04
CA GLU A 63 6.32 3.04 -4.45
C GLU A 63 7.26 2.07 -3.72
N ILE A 64 6.83 1.61 -2.56
CA ILE A 64 7.54 0.61 -1.75
C ILE A 64 7.05 -0.77 -2.17
N VAL A 65 7.87 -1.48 -2.93
CA VAL A 65 7.59 -2.87 -3.34
C VAL A 65 7.82 -3.80 -2.15
N ARG A 66 6.83 -4.65 -1.86
CA ARG A 66 6.98 -5.75 -0.91
C ARG A 66 7.35 -7.00 -1.67
N GLU A 67 8.54 -7.52 -1.42
CA GLU A 67 8.87 -8.89 -1.82
C GLU A 67 8.06 -9.82 -0.91
N VAL A 68 7.00 -10.41 -1.47
CA VAL A 68 6.20 -11.42 -0.77
C VAL A 68 6.86 -12.75 -1.06
N ASP A 69 7.53 -13.35 -0.08
CA ASP A 69 8.03 -14.73 -0.18
C ASP A 69 6.83 -15.70 -0.31
N GLY A 70 6.44 -16.01 -1.55
CA GLY A 70 5.68 -17.20 -1.92
C GLY A 70 4.17 -17.03 -2.07
N GLU A 71 3.74 -16.97 -3.33
CA GLU A 71 2.41 -17.41 -3.78
C GLU A 71 2.03 -18.76 -3.14
N ARG A 72 0.93 -18.78 -2.39
CA ARG A 72 0.05 -19.96 -2.37
C ARG A 72 -1.20 -19.58 -3.14
N ALA A 73 -1.17 -19.89 -4.44
CA ALA A 73 -2.35 -20.08 -5.24
C ALA A 73 -3.25 -21.11 -4.53
N GLY A 74 -4.40 -20.64 -4.07
CA GLY A 74 -5.46 -21.45 -3.49
C GLY A 74 -6.78 -21.05 -4.14
N GLU A 75 -6.84 -21.16 -5.46
CA GLU A 75 -8.08 -21.19 -6.24
C GLU A 75 -8.94 -22.34 -5.70
N GLN A 76 -10.00 -22.04 -4.96
CA GLN A 76 -11.07 -22.99 -4.69
C GLN A 76 -12.32 -22.51 -5.42
N HIS A 77 -12.33 -22.76 -6.73
CA HIS A 77 -13.55 -22.76 -7.50
C HIS A 77 -14.45 -23.89 -6.99
N GLY A 78 -15.69 -23.53 -6.65
CA GLY A 78 -16.70 -24.47 -6.19
C GLY A 78 -17.12 -25.46 -7.27
N ALA A 79 -17.41 -26.69 -6.84
CA ALA A 79 -18.30 -27.58 -7.55
C ALA A 79 -19.64 -27.56 -6.81
N GLY A 80 -20.63 -26.88 -7.39
CA GLY A 80 -22.02 -27.04 -7.01
C GLY A 80 -22.51 -28.38 -7.52
N GLU A 81 -22.94 -29.25 -6.62
CA GLU A 81 -23.70 -30.44 -6.96
C GLU A 81 -25.18 -30.08 -6.97
N VAL A 82 -25.77 -30.02 -8.17
CA VAL A 82 -27.22 -30.04 -8.39
C VAL A 82 -27.53 -30.93 -9.58
N SER A 83 -28.33 -31.97 -9.31
CA SER A 83 -29.31 -32.68 -10.17
C SER A 83 -29.45 -34.09 -9.56
N GLY A 84 -30.59 -34.60 -9.09
CA GLY A 84 -31.98 -34.27 -9.39
C GLY A 84 -32.54 -35.22 -10.46
N GLY A 85 -33.33 -36.22 -10.05
CA GLY A 85 -34.23 -37.04 -10.89
C GLY A 85 -33.56 -38.25 -11.56
N MET A 86 -34.12 -39.47 -11.57
CA MET A 86 -35.46 -40.00 -11.27
C MET A 86 -35.32 -41.42 -10.71
#